data_AF-A0A7C6XMP0-F1
#
_entry.id   AF-A0A7C6XMP0-F1
#
_cell.length_a   1.000
_cell.length_b   1.000
_cell.length_c   1.000
_cell.angle_alpha   90.00
_cell.angle_beta   90.00
_cell.angle_gamma   90.00
#
_symmetry.space_group_name_H-M   'P 1'
#
loop_
_entity.id
_entity.type
_entity.pdbx_description
1 polymer ?
#
loop_
_entity_poly.entity_id
_entity_poly.type
_entity_poly.pdbx_seq_one_letter_code
_entity_poly.pdbx_strand_id
1 'polypeptide(L)'
;MHTPLLVEALLEGLALHDEACEAYPDLMALRARAQGENGPPLLPLQWVLCVADVPLARRLIRHAARSLLGLLDAADAGWRRGQASNCPLWEVLAAAPDWLLRPDPPDDDDPDVALLLERDESFGGDWNGLIEELHRAGSRTWQEAIARCRAMQRFERAHQVNLRYLLDPPTEGERLGTFITVEPLNETTIDERRPPLAERGKDRDALPGTGRPRDRRPVRETDGHAGIRPHPVTGGHTPLCDDVQHLANRRCTHESTHENR
;
A
#
# COMPACT_ATOMS: atom_id res chain seq x y z
N MET A 1 -18.61 21.30 9.34
CA MET A 1 -18.40 21.02 7.91
C MET A 1 -19.24 22.03 7.12
N HIS A 2 -18.63 22.80 6.21
CA HIS A 2 -19.33 23.89 5.51
C HIS A 2 -19.82 23.39 4.14
N THR A 3 -20.86 22.54 4.14
CA THR A 3 -21.36 21.81 2.97
C THR A 3 -21.52 22.66 1.70
N PRO A 4 -22.04 23.91 1.75
CA PRO A 4 -22.17 24.74 0.55
C PRO A 4 -20.83 25.04 -0.15
N LEU A 5 -19.76 25.26 0.62
CA LEU A 5 -18.43 25.57 0.06
C LEU A 5 -17.80 24.33 -0.57
N LEU A 6 -18.01 23.15 0.02
CA LEU A 6 -17.51 21.89 -0.52
C LEU A 6 -18.21 21.51 -1.82
N VAL A 7 -19.53 21.70 -1.89
CA VAL A 7 -20.30 21.46 -3.11
C VAL A 7 -19.86 22.42 -4.22
N GLU A 8 -19.71 23.72 -3.91
CA GLU A 8 -19.25 24.70 -4.87
C GLU A 8 -17.84 24.36 -5.39
N ALA A 9 -16.89 24.02 -4.51
CA ALA A 9 -15.53 23.65 -4.90
C ALA A 9 -15.48 22.40 -5.81
N LEU A 10 -16.32 21.39 -5.56
CA LEU A 10 -16.43 20.22 -6.43
C LEU A 10 -16.96 20.59 -7.83
N LEU A 11 -17.95 21.50 -7.88
CA LEU A 11 -18.50 21.98 -9.14
C LEU A 11 -17.49 22.84 -9.90
N GLU A 12 -16.75 23.71 -9.21
CA GLU A 12 -15.66 24.49 -9.78
C GLU A 12 -14.58 23.59 -10.35
N GLY A 13 -14.14 22.56 -9.61
CA GLY A 13 -13.16 21.59 -10.08
C GLY A 13 -13.57 20.90 -11.37
N LEU A 14 -14.86 20.62 -11.57
CA LEU A 14 -15.38 20.02 -12.81
C LEU A 14 -15.56 21.05 -13.94
N ALA A 15 -16.19 22.19 -13.63
CA ALA A 15 -16.57 23.19 -14.63
C ALA A 15 -15.41 24.10 -15.05
N LEU A 16 -14.31 24.14 -14.30
CA LEU A 16 -13.10 24.91 -14.64
C LEU A 16 -11.98 24.03 -15.18
N HIS A 17 -12.15 22.70 -15.22
CA HIS A 17 -11.19 21.81 -15.84
C HIS A 17 -11.28 21.93 -17.37
N ASP A 18 -10.25 22.47 -17.99
CA ASP A 18 -10.26 22.80 -19.42
C ASP A 18 -10.49 21.55 -20.30
N GLU A 19 -9.77 20.45 -20.05
CA GLU A 19 -9.94 19.21 -20.84
C GLU A 19 -11.35 18.60 -20.69
N ALA A 20 -11.94 18.65 -19.49
CA ALA A 20 -13.30 18.16 -19.27
C ALA A 20 -14.33 19.05 -19.99
N CYS A 21 -14.08 20.35 -20.01
CA CYS A 21 -14.87 21.32 -20.76
C CYS A 21 -14.79 21.11 -22.28
N GLU A 22 -13.60 20.84 -22.80
CA GLU A 22 -13.39 20.50 -24.21
C GLU A 22 -14.09 19.19 -24.59
N ALA A 23 -14.00 18.16 -23.74
CA ALA A 23 -14.69 16.89 -23.95
C ALA A 23 -16.22 17.00 -23.82
N TYR A 24 -16.71 17.91 -22.98
CA TYR A 24 -18.14 18.05 -22.68
C TYR A 24 -18.61 19.52 -22.78
N PRO A 25 -19.06 19.98 -23.97
CA PRO A 25 -19.45 21.37 -24.21
C PRO A 25 -20.53 21.93 -23.27
N ASP A 26 -21.39 21.09 -22.69
CA ASP A 26 -22.38 21.52 -21.70
C ASP A 26 -21.76 21.96 -20.37
N LEU A 27 -20.58 21.45 -20.01
CA LEU A 27 -19.81 21.96 -18.88
C LEU A 27 -19.25 23.36 -19.19
N MET A 28 -18.84 23.62 -20.44
CA MET A 28 -18.48 24.97 -20.87
C MET A 28 -19.69 25.93 -20.80
N ALA A 29 -20.88 25.48 -21.22
CA ALA A 29 -22.08 26.29 -21.11
C ALA A 29 -22.43 26.64 -19.65
N LEU A 30 -22.23 25.69 -18.73
CA LEU A 30 -22.38 25.90 -17.29
C LEU A 30 -21.35 26.92 -16.76
N ARG A 31 -20.07 26.74 -17.12
CA ARG A 31 -18.96 27.67 -16.79
C ARG A 31 -19.25 29.07 -17.29
N ALA A 32 -19.60 29.23 -18.57
CA ALA A 32 -19.87 30.52 -19.20
C ALA A 32 -21.07 31.23 -18.57
N ARG A 33 -22.06 30.50 -18.04
CA ARG A 33 -23.19 31.07 -17.30
C ARG A 33 -22.82 31.54 -15.89
N ALA A 34 -21.85 30.90 -15.26
CA ALA A 34 -21.36 31.28 -13.93
C ALA A 34 -20.32 32.41 -14.01
N GLN A 35 -19.49 32.41 -15.04
CA GLN A 35 -18.48 33.44 -15.29
C GLN A 35 -19.11 34.70 -15.91
N GLY A 36 -18.69 35.86 -15.42
CA GLY A 36 -18.87 37.10 -16.18
C GLY A 36 -17.84 37.19 -17.30
N GLU A 37 -18.10 38.00 -18.33
CA GLU A 37 -17.06 38.36 -19.31
C GLU A 37 -15.87 39.00 -18.57
N ASN A 38 -14.78 38.25 -18.42
CA ASN A 38 -13.50 38.69 -17.82
C ASN A 38 -13.53 39.10 -16.33
N GLY A 39 -14.43 38.56 -15.49
CA GLY A 39 -14.52 38.85 -14.05
C GLY A 39 -14.70 37.61 -13.15
N PRO A 40 -14.71 37.77 -11.80
CA PRO A 40 -15.02 36.67 -10.87
C PRO A 40 -16.41 36.09 -11.17
N PRO A 41 -16.69 34.82 -10.80
CA PRO A 41 -17.99 34.21 -11.05
C PRO A 41 -19.11 35.10 -10.49
N LEU A 42 -20.00 35.52 -11.39
CA LEU A 42 -21.12 36.40 -11.06
C LEU A 42 -22.20 35.65 -10.27
N LEU A 43 -22.25 34.34 -10.44
CA LEU A 43 -23.23 33.45 -9.83
C LEU A 43 -22.54 32.16 -9.37
N PRO A 44 -22.87 31.64 -8.18
CA PRO A 44 -22.45 30.31 -7.76
C PRO A 44 -22.92 29.23 -8.76
N LEU A 45 -22.07 28.28 -9.10
CA LEU A 45 -22.40 27.14 -9.98
C LEU A 45 -23.58 26.35 -9.43
N GLN A 46 -23.69 26.18 -8.12
CA GLN A 46 -24.85 25.55 -7.48
C GLN A 46 -26.18 26.27 -7.81
N TRP A 47 -26.16 27.61 -7.92
CA TRP A 47 -27.32 28.39 -8.34
C TRP A 47 -27.61 28.20 -9.83
N VAL A 48 -26.58 28.32 -10.69
CA VAL A 48 -26.73 28.16 -12.14
C VAL A 48 -27.30 26.78 -12.49
N LEU A 49 -26.86 25.71 -11.82
CA LEU A 49 -27.41 24.37 -12.00
C LEU A 49 -28.91 24.25 -11.73
N CYS A 50 -29.44 25.08 -10.84
CA CYS A 50 -30.86 25.09 -10.49
C CYS A 50 -31.69 25.89 -11.49
N VAL A 51 -31.17 27.03 -11.95
CA VAL A 51 -31.96 27.99 -12.74
C VAL A 51 -31.73 27.91 -14.25
N ALA A 52 -30.62 27.33 -14.72
CA ALA A 52 -30.35 27.16 -16.13
C ALA A 52 -30.93 25.84 -16.68
N ASP A 53 -31.30 25.86 -17.96
CA ASP A 53 -31.69 24.65 -18.69
C ASP A 53 -30.45 23.91 -19.20
N VAL A 54 -29.81 23.16 -18.29
CA VAL A 54 -28.56 22.40 -18.55
C VAL A 54 -28.71 20.92 -18.16
N PRO A 55 -29.67 20.18 -18.75
CA PRO A 55 -30.00 18.82 -18.33
C PRO A 55 -28.84 17.83 -18.55
N LEU A 56 -28.01 18.03 -19.58
CA LEU A 56 -26.85 17.18 -19.84
C LEU A 56 -25.73 17.42 -18.81
N ALA A 57 -25.40 18.68 -18.49
CA ALA A 57 -24.48 18.99 -17.40
C ALA A 57 -24.91 18.36 -16.07
N ARG A 58 -26.21 18.44 -15.72
CA ARG A 58 -26.76 17.77 -14.53
C ARG A 58 -26.61 16.24 -14.56
N ARG A 59 -26.68 15.61 -15.73
CA ARG A 59 -26.43 14.16 -15.87
C ARG A 59 -24.95 13.82 -15.72
N LEU A 60 -24.06 14.60 -16.31
CA LEU A 60 -22.61 14.43 -16.20
C LEU A 60 -22.14 14.57 -14.76
N ILE A 61 -22.55 15.63 -14.06
CA ILE A 61 -22.25 15.83 -12.63
C ILE A 61 -22.76 14.65 -11.80
N ARG A 62 -23.98 14.17 -12.06
CA ARG A 62 -24.53 13.00 -11.34
C ARG A 62 -23.72 11.72 -11.61
N HIS A 63 -23.26 11.52 -12.84
CA HIS A 63 -22.42 10.39 -13.19
C HIS A 63 -21.07 10.48 -12.47
N ALA A 64 -20.36 11.61 -12.59
CA ALA A 64 -19.09 11.86 -11.91
C ALA A 64 -19.18 11.67 -10.39
N ALA A 65 -20.22 12.22 -9.75
CA ALA A 65 -20.44 12.05 -8.32
C ALA A 65 -20.65 10.58 -7.92
N ARG A 66 -21.38 9.80 -8.73
CA ARG A 66 -21.56 8.35 -8.48
C ARG A 66 -20.27 7.58 -8.68
N SER A 67 -19.49 7.90 -9.72
CA SER A 67 -18.18 7.27 -9.96
C SER A 67 -17.21 7.55 -8.83
N LEU A 68 -17.18 8.80 -8.32
CA LEU A 68 -16.37 9.17 -7.16
C LEU A 68 -16.80 8.42 -5.88
N LEU A 69 -18.11 8.33 -5.61
CA LEU A 69 -18.61 7.53 -4.49
C LEU A 69 -18.21 6.07 -4.62
N GLY A 70 -18.33 5.49 -5.82
CA GLY A 70 -17.90 4.11 -6.09
C GLY A 70 -16.40 3.90 -5.87
N LEU A 71 -15.57 4.87 -6.25
CA LEU A 71 -14.12 4.84 -5.98
C LEU A 71 -13.82 4.88 -4.48
N LEU A 72 -14.50 5.75 -3.72
CA LEU A 72 -14.33 5.84 -2.27
C LEU A 72 -14.79 4.54 -1.57
N ASP A 73 -15.93 3.98 -1.98
CA ASP A 73 -16.42 2.70 -1.47
C ASP A 73 -15.42 1.55 -1.76
N ALA A 74 -14.84 1.53 -2.97
CA ALA A 74 -13.82 0.56 -3.34
C ALA A 74 -12.54 0.72 -2.51
N ALA A 75 -12.11 1.97 -2.29
CA ALA A 75 -10.97 2.28 -1.44
C ALA A 75 -11.21 1.83 0.01
N ASP A 76 -12.32 2.21 0.62
CA ASP A 76 -12.65 1.83 2.00
C ASP A 76 -12.80 0.30 2.16
N ALA A 77 -13.35 -0.37 1.16
CA ALA A 77 -13.42 -1.82 1.15
C ALA A 77 -12.02 -2.46 1.01
N GLY A 78 -11.17 -1.93 0.11
CA GLY A 78 -9.80 -2.39 -0.09
C GLY A 78 -8.95 -2.21 1.16
N TRP A 79 -8.98 -1.02 1.80
CA TRP A 79 -8.29 -0.78 3.06
C TRP A 79 -8.74 -1.76 4.15
N ARG A 80 -10.05 -1.98 4.30
CA ARG A 80 -10.57 -2.96 5.28
C ARG A 80 -10.11 -4.39 5.01
N ARG A 81 -10.12 -4.84 3.75
CA ARG A 81 -9.60 -6.17 3.37
C ARG A 81 -8.11 -6.27 3.64
N GLY A 82 -7.35 -5.26 3.23
CA GLY A 82 -5.90 -5.30 3.32
C GLY A 82 -5.32 -5.12 4.70
N GLN A 83 -6.09 -4.63 5.67
CA GLN A 83 -5.73 -4.76 7.09
C GLN A 83 -5.55 -6.22 7.51
N ALA A 84 -6.33 -7.16 6.94
CA ALA A 84 -6.20 -8.58 7.26
C ALA A 84 -5.02 -9.26 6.55
N SER A 85 -4.67 -8.81 5.32
CA SER A 85 -3.56 -9.36 4.53
C SER A 85 -2.23 -8.60 4.69
N ASN A 86 -2.25 -7.47 5.42
CA ASN A 86 -1.15 -6.52 5.56
C ASN A 86 -0.70 -5.91 4.21
N CYS A 87 -1.64 -5.75 3.27
CA CYS A 87 -1.44 -5.20 1.92
C CYS A 87 -2.60 -4.29 1.46
N PRO A 88 -2.95 -3.24 2.21
CA PRO A 88 -4.11 -2.40 1.91
C PRO A 88 -4.02 -1.64 0.59
N LEU A 89 -2.85 -1.09 0.24
CA LEU A 89 -2.67 -0.40 -1.04
C LEU A 89 -3.04 -1.32 -2.22
N TRP A 90 -2.50 -2.53 -2.21
CA TRP A 90 -2.69 -3.49 -3.29
C TRP A 90 -4.12 -4.02 -3.37
N GLU A 91 -4.80 -4.20 -2.24
CA GLU A 91 -6.24 -4.53 -2.19
C GLU A 91 -7.13 -3.42 -2.76
N VAL A 92 -6.73 -2.16 -2.58
CA VAL A 92 -7.41 -1.00 -3.18
C VAL A 92 -7.16 -0.98 -4.68
N LEU A 93 -5.90 -1.05 -5.12
CA LEU A 93 -5.55 -0.98 -6.54
C LEU A 93 -6.09 -2.17 -7.35
N ALA A 94 -6.14 -3.37 -6.75
CA ALA A 94 -6.75 -4.54 -7.40
C ALA A 94 -8.27 -4.41 -7.58
N ALA A 95 -8.94 -3.62 -6.74
CA ALA A 95 -10.37 -3.36 -6.84
C ALA A 95 -10.69 -2.00 -7.48
N ALA A 96 -9.66 -1.24 -7.87
CA ALA A 96 -9.82 0.08 -8.44
C ALA A 96 -10.52 0.01 -9.80
N PRO A 97 -11.34 1.01 -10.14
CA PRO A 97 -11.89 1.11 -11.48
C PRO A 97 -10.80 1.26 -12.54
N ASP A 98 -11.08 0.79 -13.75
CA ASP A 98 -10.19 0.86 -14.92
C ASP A 98 -9.83 2.29 -15.34
N TRP A 99 -10.73 3.24 -15.12
CA TRP A 99 -10.51 4.66 -15.37
C TRP A 99 -9.68 5.37 -14.29
N LEU A 100 -9.27 4.69 -13.21
CA LEU A 100 -8.42 5.31 -12.19
C LEU A 100 -7.08 5.72 -12.80
N LEU A 101 -6.83 7.02 -12.85
CA LEU A 101 -5.53 7.55 -13.24
C LEU A 101 -4.49 7.18 -12.19
N ARG A 102 -3.35 6.69 -12.66
CA ARG A 102 -2.20 6.31 -11.83
C ARG A 102 -1.07 7.33 -12.04
N PRO A 103 -0.27 7.64 -11.00
CA PRO A 103 0.90 8.49 -11.17
C PRO A 103 1.86 7.91 -12.21
N ASP A 104 2.37 8.78 -13.07
CA ASP A 104 3.47 8.49 -13.99
C ASP A 104 4.54 9.60 -13.83
N PRO A 105 5.70 9.32 -13.20
CA PRO A 105 6.12 8.01 -12.69
C PRO A 105 5.34 7.55 -11.44
N PRO A 106 5.42 6.25 -11.08
CA PRO A 106 4.84 5.75 -9.83
C PRO A 106 5.37 6.49 -8.59
N ASP A 107 4.52 6.61 -7.57
CA ASP A 107 4.82 7.31 -6.30
C ASP A 107 5.82 6.52 -5.43
N ASP A 108 7.09 6.85 -5.52
CA ASP A 108 8.17 6.22 -4.75
C ASP A 108 8.31 6.75 -3.31
N ASP A 109 7.47 7.71 -2.89
CA ASP A 109 7.36 8.11 -1.48
C ASP A 109 6.56 7.08 -0.66
N ASP A 110 5.74 6.23 -1.30
CA ASP A 110 5.06 5.11 -0.64
C ASP A 110 6.01 3.92 -0.45
N PRO A 111 6.24 3.42 0.79
CA PRO A 111 7.20 2.34 1.03
C PRO A 111 6.88 1.02 0.31
N ASP A 112 5.61 0.69 0.09
CA ASP A 112 5.26 -0.55 -0.62
C ASP A 112 5.54 -0.40 -2.12
N VAL A 113 5.29 0.79 -2.69
CA VAL A 113 5.64 1.10 -4.09
C VAL A 113 7.16 1.14 -4.26
N ALA A 114 7.90 1.83 -3.39
CA ALA A 114 9.36 1.90 -3.45
C ALA A 114 10.01 0.50 -3.40
N LEU A 115 9.54 -0.39 -2.51
CA LEU A 115 10.03 -1.76 -2.43
C LEU A 115 9.69 -2.59 -3.67
N LEU A 116 8.53 -2.34 -4.30
CA LEU A 116 8.15 -2.98 -5.55
C LEU A 116 9.04 -2.52 -6.71
N LEU A 117 9.32 -1.22 -6.82
CA LEU A 117 10.21 -0.65 -7.83
C LEU A 117 11.63 -1.21 -7.68
N GLU A 118 12.17 -1.21 -6.44
CA GLU A 118 13.48 -1.80 -6.15
C GLU A 118 13.56 -3.29 -6.53
N ARG A 119 12.50 -4.06 -6.24
CA ARG A 119 12.41 -5.47 -6.66
C ARG A 119 12.53 -5.62 -8.18
N ASP A 120 11.82 -4.80 -8.93
CA ASP A 120 11.78 -4.90 -10.40
C ASP A 120 13.09 -4.44 -11.03
N GLU A 121 13.67 -3.34 -10.53
CA GLU A 121 14.89 -2.75 -11.07
C GLU A 121 16.16 -3.52 -10.69
N SER A 122 16.33 -3.85 -9.42
CA SER A 122 17.58 -4.44 -8.89
C SER A 122 17.57 -5.97 -8.81
N PHE A 123 16.38 -6.58 -8.81
CA PHE A 123 16.20 -8.01 -8.57
C PHE A 123 15.38 -8.73 -9.65
N GLY A 124 15.04 -8.05 -10.74
CA GLY A 124 14.33 -8.66 -11.88
C GLY A 124 12.99 -9.28 -11.49
N GLY A 125 12.31 -8.71 -10.49
CA GLY A 125 11.05 -9.22 -9.96
C GLY A 125 11.18 -10.29 -8.86
N ASP A 126 12.39 -10.65 -8.42
CA ASP A 126 12.59 -11.64 -7.37
C ASP A 126 12.48 -11.07 -5.96
N TRP A 127 11.33 -11.31 -5.33
CA TRP A 127 11.12 -10.98 -3.92
C TRP A 127 12.12 -11.63 -2.96
N ASN A 128 12.57 -12.86 -3.22
CA ASN A 128 13.48 -13.56 -2.31
C ASN A 128 14.87 -12.93 -2.36
N GLY A 129 15.37 -12.60 -3.55
CA GLY A 129 16.61 -11.84 -3.74
C GLY A 129 16.59 -10.51 -2.97
N LEU A 130 15.51 -9.73 -3.08
CA LEU A 130 15.38 -8.49 -2.30
C LEU A 130 15.36 -8.74 -0.79
N ILE A 131 14.56 -9.70 -0.31
CA ILE A 131 14.48 -10.03 1.12
C ILE A 131 15.85 -10.47 1.67
N GLU A 132 16.62 -11.24 0.92
CA GLU A 132 17.96 -11.65 1.32
C GLU A 132 18.93 -10.48 1.43
N GLU A 133 18.90 -9.53 0.50
CA GLU A 133 19.74 -8.31 0.61
C GLU A 133 19.35 -7.46 1.81
N LEU A 134 18.05 -7.29 2.08
CA LEU A 134 17.58 -6.59 3.28
C LEU A 134 18.07 -7.27 4.57
N HIS A 135 18.11 -8.61 4.58
CA HIS A 135 18.70 -9.35 5.70
C HIS A 135 20.21 -9.09 5.84
N ARG A 136 20.96 -9.04 4.74
CA ARG A 136 22.41 -8.76 4.72
C ARG A 136 22.74 -7.32 5.13
N ALA A 137 21.90 -6.36 4.74
CA ALA A 137 22.07 -4.94 5.03
C ALA A 137 21.94 -4.59 6.51
N GLY A 138 21.28 -5.44 7.30
CA GLY A 138 21.07 -5.22 8.73
C GLY A 138 19.69 -5.70 9.15
N SER A 139 19.55 -7.01 9.37
CA SER A 139 18.26 -7.66 9.65
C SER A 139 17.36 -6.90 10.62
N ARG A 140 17.86 -6.30 11.71
CA ARG A 140 17.02 -5.58 12.69
C ARG A 140 16.45 -4.25 12.19
N THR A 141 17.20 -3.47 11.41
CA THR A 141 16.73 -2.18 10.88
C THR A 141 15.70 -2.37 9.79
N TRP A 142 15.77 -3.49 9.07
CA TRP A 142 14.94 -3.77 7.89
C TRP A 142 13.77 -4.73 8.14
N GLN A 143 13.46 -5.07 9.40
CA GLN A 143 12.38 -6.04 9.68
C GLN A 143 11.03 -5.62 9.12
N GLU A 144 10.69 -4.32 9.14
CA GLU A 144 9.42 -3.84 8.60
C GLU A 144 9.36 -3.98 7.07
N ALA A 145 10.42 -3.57 6.37
CA ALA A 145 10.52 -3.75 4.91
C ALA A 145 10.44 -5.23 4.52
N ILE A 146 11.14 -6.11 5.25
CA ILE A 146 11.08 -7.57 5.02
C ILE A 146 9.66 -8.09 5.23
N ALA A 147 8.95 -7.61 6.27
CA ALA A 147 7.56 -7.99 6.51
C ALA A 147 6.62 -7.54 5.38
N ARG A 148 6.81 -6.32 4.85
CA ARG A 148 6.10 -5.77 3.69
C ARG A 148 6.36 -6.58 2.42
N CYS A 149 7.63 -6.87 2.09
CA CYS A 149 7.99 -7.73 0.95
C CYS A 149 7.32 -9.10 1.04
N ARG A 150 7.30 -9.72 2.24
CA ARG A 150 6.63 -11.00 2.44
C ARG A 150 5.11 -10.90 2.29
N ALA A 151 4.50 -9.79 2.71
CA ALA A 151 3.07 -9.56 2.54
C ALA A 151 2.73 -9.41 1.05
N MET A 152 3.46 -8.56 0.33
CA MET A 152 3.32 -8.37 -1.11
C MET A 152 3.54 -9.67 -1.90
N GLN A 153 4.58 -10.44 -1.56
CA GLN A 153 4.84 -11.75 -2.17
C GLN A 153 3.67 -12.73 -1.92
N ARG A 154 3.06 -12.74 -0.73
CA ARG A 154 1.87 -13.56 -0.46
C ARG A 154 0.66 -13.07 -1.25
N PHE A 155 0.49 -11.75 -1.36
CA PHE A 155 -0.59 -11.15 -2.13
C PHE A 155 -0.53 -11.55 -3.60
N GLU A 156 0.63 -11.43 -4.25
CA GLU A 156 0.82 -11.84 -5.65
C GLU A 156 0.45 -13.31 -5.88
N ARG A 157 0.87 -14.18 -4.97
CA ARG A 157 0.52 -15.62 -5.04
C ARG A 157 -0.97 -15.87 -4.84
N ALA A 158 -1.58 -15.22 -3.85
CA ALA A 158 -2.98 -15.42 -3.50
C ALA A 158 -3.92 -14.91 -4.60
N HIS A 159 -3.58 -13.79 -5.24
CA HIS A 159 -4.39 -13.14 -6.26
C HIS A 159 -3.94 -13.47 -7.69
N GLN A 160 -2.87 -14.23 -7.87
CA GLN A 160 -2.26 -14.57 -9.16
C GLN A 160 -2.04 -13.33 -10.04
N VAL A 161 -1.50 -12.26 -9.44
CA VAL A 161 -1.28 -10.96 -10.08
C VAL A 161 0.16 -10.53 -9.87
N ASN A 162 0.76 -9.85 -10.85
CA ASN A 162 2.00 -9.10 -10.63
C ASN A 162 1.62 -7.69 -10.20
N LEU A 163 2.10 -7.25 -9.03
CA LEU A 163 1.77 -5.94 -8.47
C LEU A 163 2.16 -4.78 -9.39
N ARG A 164 3.19 -4.95 -10.23
CA ARG A 164 3.61 -3.93 -11.20
C ARG A 164 2.47 -3.55 -12.16
N TYR A 165 1.63 -4.51 -12.54
CA TYR A 165 0.47 -4.27 -13.41
C TYR A 165 -0.67 -3.50 -12.71
N LEU A 166 -0.65 -3.44 -11.38
CA LEU A 166 -1.56 -2.59 -10.60
C LEU A 166 -1.08 -1.14 -10.50
N LEU A 167 0.20 -0.87 -10.78
CA LEU A 167 0.74 0.48 -10.93
C LEU A 167 0.68 0.97 -12.37
N ASP A 168 0.84 0.06 -13.33
CA ASP A 168 0.89 0.38 -14.75
C ASP A 168 0.15 -0.73 -15.51
N PRO A 169 -1.16 -0.55 -15.75
CA PRO A 169 -1.96 -1.59 -16.33
C PRO A 169 -1.57 -1.70 -17.80
N PRO A 170 -1.29 -2.91 -18.31
CA PRO A 170 -0.93 -3.07 -19.71
C PRO A 170 -2.03 -2.46 -20.58
N THR A 171 -1.65 -1.56 -21.47
CA THR A 171 -2.55 -1.04 -22.51
C THR A 171 -3.10 -2.24 -23.27
N GLU A 172 -4.42 -2.30 -23.52
CA GLU A 172 -5.09 -3.44 -24.16
C GLU A 172 -4.30 -3.94 -25.39
N GLY A 173 -3.54 -5.02 -25.25
CA GLY A 173 -2.66 -5.53 -26.32
C GLY A 173 -1.44 -6.32 -25.84
N GLU A 174 -0.88 -6.00 -24.67
CA GLU A 174 0.28 -6.71 -24.11
C GLU A 174 -0.17 -7.76 -23.09
N ARG A 175 -0.60 -8.94 -23.57
CA ARG A 175 -0.79 -10.10 -22.68
C ARG A 175 0.49 -10.91 -22.53
N LEU A 176 0.92 -10.95 -21.27
CA LEU A 176 1.54 -12.05 -20.53
C LEU A 176 3.05 -12.29 -20.75
N GLY A 177 3.84 -11.63 -19.91
CA GLY A 177 5.07 -12.23 -19.39
C GLY A 177 4.71 -13.44 -18.52
N THR A 178 5.29 -14.58 -18.85
CA THR A 178 5.10 -15.89 -18.21
C THR A 178 5.20 -15.80 -16.70
N PHE A 179 4.12 -16.15 -16.00
CA PHE A 179 4.23 -16.55 -14.59
C PHE A 179 5.20 -17.72 -14.52
N ILE A 180 6.38 -17.53 -13.94
CA ILE A 180 7.17 -18.66 -13.46
C ILE A 180 6.39 -19.21 -12.28
N THR A 181 5.51 -20.17 -12.55
CA THR A 181 5.03 -21.09 -11.54
C THR A 181 6.25 -21.79 -10.99
N VAL A 182 6.77 -21.31 -9.85
CA VAL A 182 7.68 -22.11 -9.04
C VAL A 182 6.90 -23.37 -8.69
N GLU A 183 7.46 -24.52 -9.07
CA GLU A 183 6.89 -25.84 -8.76
C GLU A 183 6.46 -25.86 -7.28
N PRO A 184 5.28 -26.42 -6.95
CA PRO A 184 4.91 -26.60 -5.56
C PRO A 184 6.03 -27.40 -4.89
N LEU A 185 6.61 -26.85 -3.82
CA LEU A 185 7.57 -27.56 -2.99
C LEU A 185 6.94 -28.90 -2.60
N ASN A 186 7.42 -29.98 -3.22
CA ASN A 186 6.97 -31.33 -2.92
C ASN A 186 7.45 -31.64 -1.49
N GLU A 187 6.54 -31.59 -0.52
CA GLU A 187 6.81 -31.86 0.91
C GLU A 187 7.26 -33.31 1.18
N THR A 188 7.44 -34.14 0.15
CA THR A 188 7.84 -35.55 0.26
C THR A 188 9.35 -35.81 0.17
N THR A 189 10.20 -34.78 0.17
CA THR A 189 11.67 -34.97 0.09
C THR A 189 12.44 -34.27 1.22
N ILE A 190 11.83 -34.15 2.39
CA ILE A 190 12.57 -33.92 3.64
C ILE A 190 13.10 -35.28 4.09
N ASP A 191 14.36 -35.57 3.75
CA ASP A 191 15.10 -36.71 4.29
C ASP A 191 15.29 -36.49 5.80
N GLU A 192 14.36 -37.02 6.61
CA GLU A 192 14.44 -37.06 8.08
C GLU A 192 15.54 -38.02 8.56
N ARG A 193 16.77 -37.86 8.07
CA ARG A 193 17.96 -38.43 8.70
C ARG A 193 18.24 -37.72 10.01
N ARG A 194 17.50 -38.20 11.00
CA ARG A 194 17.74 -38.11 12.44
C ARG A 194 19.24 -38.14 12.75
N PRO A 195 19.80 -37.17 13.48
CA PRO A 195 21.16 -37.30 14.01
C PRO A 195 21.22 -38.45 15.02
N PRO A 196 22.34 -39.19 15.11
CA PRO A 196 22.43 -40.36 15.98
C PRO A 196 22.32 -39.98 17.45
N LEU A 197 21.47 -40.70 18.17
CA LEU A 197 21.35 -40.65 19.63
C LEU A 197 22.67 -41.09 20.27
N ALA A 198 23.23 -40.21 21.11
CA ALA A 198 24.31 -40.57 22.01
C ALA A 198 23.79 -41.55 23.07
N GLU A 199 24.20 -42.82 22.99
CA GLU A 199 24.04 -43.76 24.09
C GLU A 199 25.07 -43.42 25.19
N ARG A 200 24.61 -42.79 26.27
CA ARG A 200 25.29 -42.85 27.57
C ARG A 200 24.68 -43.98 28.38
N GLY A 201 25.57 -44.78 28.96
CA GLY A 201 25.31 -46.07 29.57
C GLY A 201 24.31 -46.06 30.72
N LYS A 202 23.69 -47.23 30.87
CA LYS A 202 23.04 -47.71 32.09
C LYS A 202 24.09 -47.85 33.19
N ASP A 203 23.83 -47.24 34.34
CA ASP A 203 24.10 -47.91 35.61
C ASP A 203 23.27 -47.30 36.76
N ARG A 204 22.55 -48.22 37.42
CA ARG A 204 22.24 -48.31 38.86
C ARG A 204 21.22 -47.37 39.55
N ASP A 205 20.13 -48.02 39.92
CA ASP A 205 19.62 -48.25 41.29
C ASP A 205 19.28 -47.08 42.26
N ALA A 206 18.10 -47.28 42.87
CA ALA A 206 17.71 -46.99 44.26
C ALA A 206 16.87 -45.72 44.60
N LEU A 207 15.54 -45.96 44.63
CA LEU A 207 14.53 -45.69 45.69
C LEU A 207 14.18 -44.25 46.21
N PRO A 208 12.94 -44.05 46.72
CA PRO A 208 12.31 -42.73 46.94
C PRO A 208 12.08 -42.35 48.42
N GLY A 209 11.64 -41.09 48.64
CA GLY A 209 11.10 -40.55 49.89
C GLY A 209 11.75 -39.20 50.23
N THR A 210 11.13 -38.15 50.75
CA THR A 210 9.84 -37.88 51.42
C THR A 210 9.75 -36.35 51.63
N GLY A 211 8.55 -35.77 51.78
CA GLY A 211 8.36 -34.59 52.64
C GLY A 211 7.90 -33.26 52.01
N ARG A 212 6.62 -32.94 52.23
CA ARG A 212 5.94 -31.62 52.19
C ARG A 212 6.50 -30.63 53.26
N PRO A 213 5.91 -29.43 53.50
CA PRO A 213 5.50 -28.29 52.65
C PRO A 213 5.91 -26.94 53.31
N ARG A 214 5.41 -25.78 52.82
CA ARG A 214 5.18 -24.45 53.46
C ARG A 214 5.66 -23.30 52.56
N ASP A 215 5.12 -22.09 52.50
CA ASP A 215 3.96 -21.40 53.10
C ASP A 215 3.87 -19.99 52.43
N ARG A 216 2.74 -19.29 52.67
CA ARG A 216 2.56 -17.81 52.65
C ARG A 216 2.43 -17.04 51.32
N ARG A 217 1.18 -16.89 50.84
CA ARG A 217 0.24 -15.72 51.00
C ARG A 217 0.81 -14.26 51.02
N PRO A 218 -0.05 -13.23 50.79
CA PRO A 218 -0.21 -12.40 49.58
C PRO A 218 0.06 -10.89 49.86
N VAL A 219 -0.47 -9.95 49.05
CA VAL A 219 -0.78 -8.49 49.26
C VAL A 219 -0.32 -7.68 48.02
N ARG A 220 -0.93 -6.60 47.53
CA ARG A 220 -2.26 -5.94 47.56
C ARG A 220 -2.11 -4.68 46.67
N GLU A 221 -3.23 -4.23 46.09
CA GLU A 221 -3.58 -2.90 45.53
C GLU A 221 -2.52 -1.78 45.46
N THR A 222 -2.49 -1.07 44.32
CA THR A 222 -2.65 0.40 44.29
C THR A 222 -3.17 0.89 42.93
N ASP A 223 -4.21 1.72 43.02
CA ASP A 223 -4.78 2.61 42.00
C ASP A 223 -3.78 3.67 41.48
N GLY A 224 -4.09 4.28 40.32
CA GLY A 224 -3.50 5.57 39.95
C GLY A 224 -3.73 6.03 38.51
N HIS A 225 -4.77 6.83 38.31
CA HIS A 225 -5.07 7.62 37.10
C HIS A 225 -3.98 8.65 36.75
N ALA A 226 -3.72 8.84 35.44
CA ALA A 226 -3.48 10.12 34.73
C ALA A 226 -3.19 9.79 33.25
N GLY A 227 -3.91 10.28 32.24
CA GLY A 227 -4.08 11.69 31.89
C GLY A 227 -3.29 11.98 30.61
N ILE A 228 -3.78 11.53 29.45
CA ILE A 228 -3.16 11.79 28.13
C ILE A 228 -3.63 13.16 27.63
N ARG A 229 -2.70 14.10 27.49
CA ARG A 229 -2.85 15.26 26.60
C ARG A 229 -2.05 15.02 25.31
N PRO A 230 -2.54 15.44 24.14
CA PRO A 230 -1.89 15.21 22.87
C PRO A 230 -0.83 16.29 22.59
N HIS A 231 0.26 15.90 21.94
CA HIS A 231 1.19 16.79 21.27
C HIS A 231 1.38 16.33 19.81
N PRO A 232 1.83 17.24 18.93
CA PRO A 232 1.21 17.49 17.64
C PRO A 232 1.85 16.71 16.48
N VAL A 233 1.08 16.64 15.40
CA VAL A 233 1.49 16.24 14.06
C VAL A 233 2.60 17.17 13.57
N THR A 234 3.79 16.63 13.37
CA THR A 234 4.81 17.17 12.47
C THR A 234 5.01 16.17 11.36
N GLY A 235 4.75 16.60 10.11
CA GLY A 235 5.07 15.84 8.91
C GLY A 235 6.54 15.45 8.92
N GLY A 236 6.80 14.16 8.74
CA GLY A 236 8.13 13.60 8.61
C GLY A 236 8.22 12.91 7.27
N HIS A 237 9.24 13.28 6.49
CA HIS A 237 9.80 12.40 5.48
C HIS A 237 10.08 11.03 6.10
N THR A 238 9.73 9.98 5.37
CA THR A 238 9.84 8.60 5.86
C THR A 238 11.25 8.09 5.58
N PRO A 239 12.06 7.74 6.58
CA PRO A 239 13.48 7.40 6.39
C PRO A 239 13.74 6.15 5.54
N LEU A 240 12.69 5.36 5.23
CA LEU A 240 12.82 4.17 4.39
C LEU A 240 13.17 4.48 2.93
N CYS A 241 12.69 5.59 2.34
CA CYS A 241 12.95 5.87 0.92
C CYS A 241 14.42 6.24 0.67
N ASP A 242 14.99 7.11 1.51
CA ASP A 242 16.41 7.46 1.46
C ASP A 242 17.29 6.22 1.70
N ASP A 243 16.92 5.36 2.65
CA ASP A 243 17.71 4.17 3.01
C ASP A 243 17.63 3.06 1.92
N VAL A 244 16.52 2.92 1.20
CA VAL A 244 16.37 2.00 0.05
C VAL A 244 17.19 2.52 -1.15
N GLN A 245 17.14 3.82 -1.44
CA GLN A 245 18.01 4.43 -2.46
C GLN A 245 19.51 4.36 -2.08
N HIS A 246 19.84 4.44 -0.78
CA HIS A 246 21.21 4.23 -0.31
C HIS A 246 21.68 2.77 -0.44
N LEU A 247 20.77 1.80 -0.35
CA LEU A 247 21.07 0.38 -0.63
C LEU A 247 21.43 0.17 -2.10
N ALA A 248 20.67 0.76 -3.03
CA ALA A 248 20.99 0.73 -4.47
C ALA A 248 22.36 1.37 -4.76
N ASN A 249 22.65 2.53 -4.15
CA ASN A 249 23.93 3.24 -4.33
C ASN A 249 25.16 2.50 -3.78
N ARG A 250 24.99 1.62 -2.77
CA ARG A 250 26.10 0.77 -2.27
C ARG A 250 26.51 -0.33 -3.25
N ARG A 251 25.63 -0.73 -4.18
CA ARG A 251 25.96 -1.71 -5.23
C ARG A 251 26.79 -1.09 -6.35
N CYS A 252 26.44 0.12 -6.82
CA CYS A 252 27.22 0.82 -7.85
C CYS A 252 28.68 1.09 -7.42
N THR A 253 28.93 1.30 -6.12
CA THR A 253 30.28 1.50 -5.60
C THR A 253 31.08 0.19 -5.45
N HIS A 254 30.41 -0.96 -5.29
CA HIS A 254 31.07 -2.26 -5.22
C HIS A 254 31.34 -2.90 -6.59
N GLU A 255 30.54 -2.62 -7.61
CA GLU A 255 30.86 -3.04 -8.99
C GLU A 255 31.99 -2.21 -9.61
N SER A 256 32.17 -0.96 -9.17
CA SER A 256 33.26 -0.09 -9.66
C SER A 256 34.66 -0.46 -9.13
N THR A 257 34.78 -1.43 -8.20
CA THR A 257 36.08 -1.82 -7.61
C THR A 257 36.60 -3.18 -8.08
N HIS A 258 35.88 -3.89 -8.95
CA HIS A 258 36.33 -5.20 -9.47
C HIS A 258 36.74 -5.22 -10.95
N GLU A 259 36.72 -4.09 -11.65
CA GLU A 259 37.12 -4.00 -13.06
C GLU A 259 38.53 -3.39 -13.28
N ASN A 260 39.44 -3.64 -12.34
CA ASN A 260 40.87 -3.36 -12.53
C ASN A 260 41.71 -4.39 -11.77
N ARG A 261 41.84 -5.59 -12.35
CA ARG A 261 43.00 -6.47 -12.16
C ARG A 261 43.10 -7.53 -13.24
#